data_AF-A0A8S9UX73-F1
#
_entry.id   AF-A0A8S9UX73-F1
#
_cell.length_a   1.000
_cell.length_b   1.000
_cell.length_c   1.000
_cell.angle_alpha   90.00
_cell.angle_beta   90.00
_cell.angle_gamma   90.00
#
_symmetry.space_group_name_H-M   'P 1'
#
loop_
_entity.id
_entity.type
_entity.pdbx_description
1 polymer ?
#
loop_
_entity_poly.entity_id
_entity_poly.type
_entity_poly.pdbx_seq_one_letter_code
_entity_poly.pdbx_strand_id
1 'polypeptide(L)'
;MTEFTNAKQLFGFYIELYPRLSVIFRNDFSTKGLTRANRHQHLLQAGRRRMLARYRNYALLSTMDSWQQHVVWVDADITAIPSGLLRKMVSSGRDILEPMCVRNIRGKWLNYDKNAWVGHRKVRSPNTINFVPGPSNARSFHNLPDRSKPFVPLDSVGGTMLYVRADIHRQGVLFPVHYVIGSEWGREGYDGIETEGLCYTAHFLGYKRWGMPLDIIRHVT
;
A
#
# COMPACT_ATOMS: atom_id res chain seq x y z
N MET A 1 11.29 22.05 2.02
CA MET A 1 10.57 23.27 1.59
C MET A 1 10.66 23.39 0.08
N THR A 2 11.85 23.29 -0.51
CA THR A 2 12.08 23.29 -1.96
C THR A 2 11.27 22.23 -2.70
N GLU A 3 11.21 21.00 -2.20
CA GLU A 3 10.46 19.90 -2.86
C GLU A 3 8.95 20.16 -2.87
N PHE A 4 8.42 20.78 -1.81
CA PHE A 4 7.01 21.14 -1.74
C PHE A 4 6.69 22.26 -2.73
N THR A 5 7.57 23.26 -2.86
CA THR A 5 7.44 24.30 -3.89
C THR A 5 7.46 23.70 -5.30
N ASN A 6 8.38 22.78 -5.57
CA ASN A 6 8.47 22.09 -6.86
C ASN A 6 7.20 21.27 -7.15
N ALA A 7 6.69 20.53 -6.15
CA ALA A 7 5.44 19.79 -6.27
C ALA A 7 4.26 20.73 -6.54
N LYS A 8 4.16 21.85 -5.81
CA LYS A 8 3.10 22.85 -6.01
C LYS A 8 3.14 23.45 -7.42
N GLN A 9 4.33 23.79 -7.92
CA GLN A 9 4.49 24.31 -9.28
C GLN A 9 4.11 23.26 -10.33
N LEU A 10 4.58 22.02 -10.17
CA LEU A 10 4.24 20.91 -11.06
C LEU A 10 2.73 20.67 -11.11
N PHE A 11 2.09 20.56 -9.95
CA PHE A 11 0.65 20.34 -9.83
C PHE A 11 -0.17 21.53 -10.34
N GLY A 12 0.36 22.75 -10.25
CA GLY A 12 -0.24 23.94 -10.84
C GLY A 12 -0.45 23.84 -12.35
N PHE A 13 0.46 23.19 -13.09
CA PHE A 13 0.30 22.98 -14.53
C PHE A 13 -0.85 22.03 -14.90
N TYR A 14 -1.29 21.18 -13.96
CA TYR A 14 -2.32 20.18 -14.20
C TYR A 14 -3.64 20.51 -13.50
N ILE A 15 -3.76 21.67 -12.84
CA ILE A 15 -4.91 21.97 -12.00
C ILE A 15 -6.24 21.91 -12.77
N GLU A 16 -6.24 22.37 -14.02
CA GLU A 16 -7.41 22.35 -14.91
C GLU A 16 -7.81 20.94 -15.38
N LEU A 17 -6.95 19.93 -15.18
CA LEU A 17 -7.27 18.53 -15.51
C LEU A 17 -8.01 17.82 -14.38
N TYR A 18 -8.15 18.44 -13.21
CA TYR A 18 -8.77 17.84 -12.04
C TYR A 18 -9.87 18.75 -11.48
N PRO A 19 -11.05 18.21 -11.11
CA PRO A 19 -12.08 19.00 -10.45
C PRO A 19 -11.62 19.52 -9.08
N ARG A 20 -10.66 18.83 -8.46
CA ARG A 20 -10.04 19.23 -7.20
C ARG A 20 -8.63 18.67 -7.16
N LEU A 21 -7.68 19.53 -6.82
CA LEU A 21 -6.30 19.15 -6.54
C LEU A 21 -5.92 19.63 -5.14
N SER A 22 -5.40 18.72 -4.31
CA SER A 22 -5.01 19.02 -2.94
C SER A 22 -3.58 18.54 -2.71
N VAL A 23 -2.69 19.46 -2.37
CA VAL A 23 -1.29 19.16 -2.05
C VAL A 23 -1.06 19.52 -0.59
N ILE A 24 -0.77 18.53 0.24
CA ILE A 24 -0.65 18.69 1.68
C ILE A 24 0.80 18.42 2.09
N PHE A 25 1.46 19.42 2.67
CA PHE A 25 2.78 19.25 3.27
C PHE A 25 2.66 18.84 4.74
N ARG A 26 3.27 17.71 5.10
CA ARG A 26 3.40 17.25 6.48
C ARG A 26 4.78 16.63 6.71
N ASN A 27 5.43 17.00 7.81
CA ASN A 27 6.76 16.50 8.21
C ASN A 27 6.85 16.16 9.71
N ASP A 28 5.74 16.28 10.42
CA ASP A 28 5.58 16.18 11.88
C ASP A 28 5.86 14.78 12.44
N PHE A 29 5.76 13.73 11.62
CA PHE A 29 6.11 12.35 12.01
C PHE A 29 7.40 11.84 11.36
N SER A 30 8.19 12.74 10.75
CA SER A 30 9.47 12.35 10.18
C SER A 30 10.46 11.93 11.27
N THR A 31 10.97 10.71 11.15
CA THR A 31 12.01 10.19 12.06
C THR A 31 13.38 10.62 11.58
N LYS A 32 14.17 11.28 12.44
CA LYS A 32 15.57 11.63 12.15
C LYS A 32 16.36 10.36 11.80
N GLY A 33 17.18 10.43 10.74
CA GLY A 33 18.02 9.32 10.30
C GLY A 33 17.34 8.31 9.37
N LEU A 34 16.04 8.44 9.06
CA LEU A 34 15.40 7.61 8.02
C LEU A 34 15.85 8.10 6.63
N THR A 35 16.51 7.23 5.88
CA THR A 35 17.00 7.50 4.53
C THR A 35 16.47 6.46 3.56
N ARG A 36 16.59 6.73 2.25
CA ARG A 36 16.23 5.75 1.21
C ARG A 36 17.02 4.45 1.33
N ALA A 37 18.27 4.50 1.81
CA ALA A 37 19.15 3.34 1.93
C ALA A 37 18.78 2.43 3.12
N ASN A 38 18.32 3.01 4.24
CA ASN A 38 18.04 2.24 5.46
C ASN A 38 16.54 1.95 5.71
N ARG A 39 15.63 2.46 4.87
CA ARG A 39 14.16 2.34 5.05
C ARG A 39 13.61 0.91 5.10
N HIS A 40 14.41 -0.07 4.69
CA HIS A 40 14.08 -1.50 4.69
C HIS A 40 14.70 -2.28 5.86
N GLN A 41 15.45 -1.63 6.75
CA GLN A 41 15.97 -2.26 7.97
C GLN A 41 14.81 -2.53 8.94
N HIS A 42 14.76 -3.74 9.49
CA HIS A 42 13.65 -4.21 10.34
C HIS A 42 13.35 -3.28 11.52
N LEU A 43 14.38 -2.80 12.21
CA LEU A 43 14.25 -1.89 13.37
C LEU A 43 13.57 -0.55 13.01
N LEU A 44 13.73 -0.08 11.77
CA LEU A 44 13.16 1.18 11.29
C LEU A 44 11.84 1.00 10.55
N GLN A 45 11.54 -0.23 10.12
CA GLN A 45 10.39 -0.54 9.27
C GLN A 45 9.06 -0.28 9.99
N ALA A 46 8.95 -0.65 11.27
CA ALA A 46 7.73 -0.45 12.07
C ALA A 46 7.39 1.04 12.20
N GLY A 47 8.35 1.85 12.66
CA GLY A 47 8.19 3.30 12.79
C GLY A 47 7.87 3.99 11.47
N ARG A 48 8.55 3.58 10.38
CA ARG A 48 8.25 4.08 9.03
C ARG A 48 6.83 3.76 8.58
N ARG A 49 6.37 2.51 8.75
CA ARG A 49 5.02 2.10 8.34
C ARG A 49 3.94 2.79 9.16
N ARG A 50 4.18 2.99 10.46
CA ARG A 50 3.33 3.82 11.32
C ARG A 50 3.20 5.24 10.79
N MET A 51 4.32 5.88 10.47
CA MET A 51 4.32 7.22 9.89
C MET A 51 3.56 7.27 8.56
N LEU A 52 3.80 6.32 7.65
CA LEU A 52 3.09 6.24 6.37
C LEU A 52 1.60 6.02 6.55
N ALA A 53 1.18 5.11 7.43
CA ALA A 53 -0.23 4.87 7.74
C ALA A 53 -0.93 6.14 8.22
N ARG A 54 -0.28 6.93 9.09
CA ARG A 54 -0.82 8.22 9.56
C ARG A 54 -0.99 9.22 8.42
N TYR A 55 -0.01 9.35 7.53
CA TYR A 55 -0.11 10.27 6.39
C TYR A 55 -1.13 9.81 5.34
N ARG A 56 -1.21 8.50 5.04
CA ARG A 56 -2.24 7.95 4.16
C ARG A 56 -3.63 8.21 4.73
N ASN A 57 -3.87 7.89 6.01
CA ASN A 57 -5.17 8.16 6.65
C ASN A 57 -5.49 9.65 6.69
N TYR A 58 -4.51 10.50 7.02
CA TYR A 58 -4.71 11.95 7.04
C TYR A 58 -5.12 12.47 5.65
N ALA A 59 -4.41 12.06 4.60
CA ALA A 59 -4.74 12.44 3.23
C ALA A 59 -6.15 12.01 2.86
N LEU A 60 -6.50 10.74 3.09
CA LEU A 60 -7.83 10.19 2.82
C LEU A 60 -8.93 10.97 3.54
N LEU A 61 -8.81 11.14 4.87
CA LEU A 61 -9.82 11.80 5.68
C LEU A 61 -9.94 13.30 5.38
N SER A 62 -8.88 13.93 4.88
CA SER A 62 -8.88 15.36 4.55
C SER A 62 -9.43 15.65 3.15
N THR A 63 -9.44 14.68 2.23
CA THR A 63 -9.75 14.92 0.82
C THR A 63 -10.90 14.07 0.27
N MET A 64 -11.34 13.03 0.99
CA MET A 64 -12.40 12.16 0.52
C MET A 64 -13.78 12.79 0.72
N ASP A 65 -14.52 12.96 -0.38
CA ASP A 65 -15.89 13.48 -0.37
C ASP A 65 -16.93 12.36 -0.56
N SER A 66 -18.20 12.62 -0.27
CA SER A 66 -19.29 11.63 -0.33
C SER A 66 -19.55 11.05 -1.73
N TRP A 67 -19.28 11.80 -2.79
CA TRP A 67 -19.57 11.40 -4.17
C TRP A 67 -18.48 10.51 -4.80
N GLN A 68 -17.28 10.47 -4.23
CA GLN A 68 -16.16 9.69 -4.78
C GLN A 68 -16.43 8.18 -4.63
N GLN A 69 -16.25 7.39 -5.69
CA GLN A 69 -16.57 5.96 -5.68
C GLN A 69 -15.33 5.05 -5.60
N HIS A 70 -14.17 5.60 -5.96
CA HIS A 70 -12.92 4.86 -6.12
C HIS A 70 -11.77 5.65 -5.50
N VAL A 71 -10.90 4.95 -4.78
CA VAL A 71 -9.67 5.52 -4.22
C VAL A 71 -8.51 4.74 -4.78
N VAL A 72 -7.50 5.46 -5.27
CA VAL A 72 -6.26 4.89 -5.80
C VAL A 72 -5.10 5.52 -5.07
N TRP A 73 -4.33 4.68 -4.40
CA TRP A 73 -3.05 5.02 -3.80
C TRP A 73 -1.95 4.77 -4.82
N VAL A 74 -1.04 5.72 -4.97
CA VAL A 74 0.14 5.59 -5.83
C VAL A 74 1.34 6.16 -5.07
N ASP A 75 2.40 5.38 -4.94
CA ASP A 75 3.64 5.87 -4.34
C ASP A 75 4.36 6.84 -5.31
N ALA A 76 5.02 7.86 -4.77
CA ALA A 76 5.67 8.90 -5.56
C ALA A 76 6.90 8.42 -6.36
N ASP A 77 7.39 7.20 -6.10
CA ASP A 77 8.50 6.56 -6.81
C ASP A 77 8.04 5.59 -7.93
N ILE A 78 6.75 5.63 -8.30
CA ILE A 78 6.22 5.02 -9.52
C ILE A 78 6.45 5.92 -10.74
N THR A 79 7.02 5.36 -11.80
CA THR A 79 7.45 6.08 -13.02
C THR A 79 6.63 5.73 -14.25
N ALA A 80 5.90 4.61 -14.25
CA ALA A 80 5.01 4.27 -15.35
C ALA A 80 3.79 3.49 -14.87
N ILE A 81 2.62 3.90 -15.35
CA ILE A 81 1.33 3.25 -15.14
C ILE A 81 0.69 3.05 -16.53
N PRO A 82 0.23 1.84 -16.89
CA PRO A 82 -0.48 1.63 -18.16
C PRO A 82 -1.76 2.47 -18.21
N SER A 83 -2.00 3.17 -19.33
CA SER A 83 -3.10 4.13 -19.47
C SER A 83 -4.50 3.51 -19.26
N GLY A 84 -4.69 2.24 -19.62
CA GLY A 84 -5.95 1.51 -19.43
C GLY A 84 -6.16 0.90 -18.04
N LEU A 85 -5.14 0.93 -17.16
CA LEU A 85 -5.15 0.16 -15.91
C LEU A 85 -6.25 0.63 -14.95
N LEU A 86 -6.40 1.93 -14.76
CA LEU A 86 -7.42 2.47 -13.86
C LEU A 86 -8.83 2.11 -14.32
N ARG A 87 -9.10 2.24 -15.63
CA ARG A 87 -10.39 1.85 -16.21
C ARG A 87 -10.67 0.37 -15.97
N LYS A 88 -9.67 -0.49 -16.18
CA LYS A 88 -9.77 -1.94 -15.93
C LYS A 88 -10.06 -2.24 -14.45
N MET A 89 -9.42 -1.53 -13.51
CA MET A 89 -9.67 -1.68 -12.08
C MET A 89 -11.13 -1.36 -11.73
N VAL A 90 -11.62 -0.19 -12.18
CA VAL A 90 -13.01 0.25 -11.96
C VAL A 90 -14.01 -0.75 -12.56
N SER A 91 -13.83 -1.12 -13.84
CA SER A 91 -14.74 -2.03 -14.54
C SER A 91 -14.72 -3.47 -14.02
N SER A 92 -13.72 -3.86 -13.21
CA SER A 92 -13.65 -5.22 -12.66
C SER A 92 -14.70 -5.52 -11.59
N GLY A 93 -15.27 -4.47 -10.96
CA GLY A 93 -16.21 -4.60 -9.83
C GLY A 93 -15.59 -5.12 -8.52
N ARG A 94 -14.26 -5.30 -8.46
CA ARG A 94 -13.56 -5.88 -7.30
C ARG A 94 -13.35 -4.88 -6.18
N ASP A 95 -13.21 -5.39 -4.96
CA ASP A 95 -13.15 -4.58 -3.73
C ASP A 95 -11.80 -3.84 -3.61
N ILE A 96 -10.70 -4.59 -3.63
CA ILE A 96 -9.32 -4.11 -3.45
C ILE A 96 -8.43 -4.75 -4.52
N LEU A 97 -7.63 -3.94 -5.22
CA LEU A 97 -6.79 -4.37 -6.34
C LEU A 97 -5.37 -3.82 -6.26
N GLU A 98 -4.39 -4.68 -6.51
CA GLU A 98 -2.98 -4.31 -6.63
C GLU A 98 -2.40 -4.82 -7.95
N PRO A 99 -1.80 -3.96 -8.79
CA PRO A 99 -1.04 -4.39 -9.96
C PRO A 99 0.37 -4.83 -9.58
N MET A 100 1.02 -5.61 -10.45
CA MET A 100 2.39 -6.04 -10.22
C MET A 100 3.35 -4.84 -10.37
N CYS A 101 4.08 -4.52 -9.31
CA CYS A 101 5.11 -3.49 -9.34
C CYS A 101 6.49 -4.10 -9.65
N VAL A 102 7.15 -3.63 -10.71
CA VAL A 102 8.49 -4.07 -11.10
C VAL A 102 9.52 -2.96 -11.01
N ARG A 103 10.77 -3.34 -10.73
CA ARG A 103 11.94 -2.46 -10.79
C ARG A 103 12.98 -3.05 -11.72
N ASN A 104 13.60 -2.22 -12.54
CA ASN A 104 14.75 -2.63 -13.35
C ASN A 104 16.01 -2.63 -12.49
N ILE A 105 16.72 -3.75 -12.41
CA ILE A 105 18.02 -3.83 -11.75
C ILE A 105 18.99 -4.43 -12.77
N ARG A 106 19.91 -3.59 -13.27
CA ARG A 106 20.94 -4.00 -14.25
C ARG A 106 20.35 -4.76 -15.45
N GLY A 107 19.27 -4.22 -16.04
CA GLY A 107 18.60 -4.81 -17.20
C GLY A 107 17.57 -5.89 -16.87
N LYS A 108 17.46 -6.34 -15.62
CA LYS A 108 16.49 -7.35 -15.19
C LYS A 108 15.29 -6.72 -14.50
N TRP A 109 14.07 -7.04 -14.97
CA TRP A 109 12.84 -6.61 -14.33
C TRP A 109 12.46 -7.58 -13.21
N LEU A 110 12.47 -7.09 -11.97
CA LEU A 110 12.20 -7.89 -10.78
C LEU A 110 10.98 -7.35 -10.04
N ASN A 111 10.23 -8.25 -9.39
CA ASN A 111 9.12 -7.86 -8.52
C ASN A 111 9.64 -6.97 -7.37
N TYR A 112 9.11 -5.76 -7.29
CA TYR A 112 9.54 -4.75 -6.31
C TYR A 112 8.70 -4.82 -5.04
N ASP A 113 7.37 -4.83 -5.16
CA ASP A 113 6.48 -4.89 -4.00
C ASP A 113 6.39 -6.32 -3.47
N LYS A 114 6.90 -6.52 -2.25
CA LYS A 114 6.93 -7.82 -1.58
C LYS A 114 5.80 -7.99 -0.56
N ASN A 115 4.94 -6.98 -0.39
CA ASN A 115 3.81 -7.05 0.54
C ASN A 115 2.56 -7.69 -0.10
N ALA A 116 2.56 -7.83 -1.44
CA ALA A 116 1.56 -8.55 -2.20
C ALA A 116 1.85 -10.06 -2.22
N TRP A 117 1.03 -10.86 -1.54
CA TRP A 117 1.25 -12.31 -1.47
C TRP A 117 -0.02 -13.11 -1.15
N VAL A 118 0.04 -14.41 -1.48
CA VAL A 118 -0.92 -15.47 -1.10
C VAL A 118 -0.21 -16.48 -0.21
N GLY A 119 -0.83 -16.86 0.91
CA GLY A 119 -0.32 -17.88 1.81
C GLY A 119 -0.54 -17.54 3.27
N HIS A 120 0.35 -18.05 4.13
CA HIS A 120 0.25 -17.85 5.57
C HIS A 120 1.20 -16.74 6.04
N ARG A 121 0.96 -16.25 7.25
CA ARG A 121 1.91 -15.40 7.97
C ARG A 121 2.67 -16.18 9.01
N LYS A 122 3.83 -15.65 9.39
CA LYS A 122 4.53 -16.11 10.58
C LYS A 122 3.65 -15.88 11.80
N VAL A 123 3.60 -16.88 12.68
CA VAL A 123 2.90 -16.78 13.96
C VAL A 123 3.94 -16.56 15.04
N ARG A 124 3.72 -15.56 15.90
CA ARG A 124 4.61 -15.28 17.03
C ARG A 124 4.33 -16.26 18.16
N SER A 125 5.34 -17.04 18.56
CA SER A 125 5.26 -17.85 19.79
C SER A 125 5.36 -16.95 21.02
N PRO A 126 4.73 -17.31 22.16
CA PRO A 126 4.75 -16.48 23.38
C PRO A 126 6.16 -16.10 23.87
N ASN A 127 7.13 -16.99 23.68
CA ASN A 127 8.51 -16.82 24.15
C ASN A 127 9.41 -16.03 23.17
N THR A 128 8.89 -15.59 22.02
CA THR A 128 9.70 -14.88 21.01
C THR A 128 9.83 -13.41 21.36
N ILE A 129 11.06 -12.98 21.69
CA ILE A 129 11.38 -11.58 22.04
C ILE A 129 11.52 -10.71 20.78
N ASN A 130 12.25 -11.18 19.76
CA ASN A 130 12.57 -10.41 18.55
C ASN A 130 11.80 -10.92 17.32
N PHE A 131 10.46 -10.90 17.41
CA PHE A 131 9.62 -11.35 16.31
C PHE A 131 9.64 -10.35 15.15
N VAL A 132 9.89 -10.85 13.93
CA VAL A 132 9.79 -10.07 12.70
C VAL A 132 8.58 -10.55 11.90
N PRO A 133 7.52 -9.73 11.78
CA PRO A 133 6.32 -10.11 11.04
C PRO A 133 6.59 -10.28 9.54
N GLY A 134 5.68 -10.98 8.88
CA GLY A 134 5.70 -11.15 7.43
C GLY A 134 5.21 -12.52 6.98
N PRO A 135 5.23 -12.75 5.66
CA PRO A 135 4.77 -14.01 5.08
C PRO A 135 5.59 -15.21 5.55
N SER A 136 4.92 -16.36 5.66
CA SER A 136 5.47 -17.69 5.87
C SER A 136 5.02 -18.60 4.72
N ASN A 137 5.96 -19.16 3.97
CA ASN A 137 5.69 -19.99 2.77
C ASN A 137 4.72 -19.33 1.76
N ALA A 138 4.73 -18.00 1.68
CA ALA A 138 3.83 -17.27 0.80
C ALA A 138 4.40 -17.11 -0.61
N ARG A 139 3.50 -16.96 -1.58
CA ARG A 139 3.80 -16.74 -2.99
C ARG A 139 3.49 -15.29 -3.34
N SER A 140 4.50 -14.56 -3.82
CA SER A 140 4.33 -13.23 -4.41
C SER A 140 3.92 -13.34 -5.88
N PHE A 141 3.64 -12.20 -6.54
CA PHE A 141 3.27 -12.13 -7.96
C PHE A 141 4.13 -12.99 -8.90
N HIS A 142 5.43 -13.13 -8.63
CA HIS A 142 6.34 -13.92 -9.47
C HIS A 142 6.07 -15.44 -9.38
N ASN A 143 5.58 -15.90 -8.23
CA ASN A 143 5.44 -17.32 -7.88
C ASN A 143 3.97 -17.75 -7.73
N LEU A 144 3.02 -16.95 -8.23
CA LEU A 144 1.61 -17.32 -8.19
C LEU A 144 1.35 -18.58 -9.04
N PRO A 145 0.50 -19.52 -8.56
CA PRO A 145 0.26 -20.80 -9.24
C PRO A 145 -0.37 -20.64 -10.63
N ASP A 146 -1.19 -19.60 -10.83
CA ASP A 146 -1.87 -19.34 -12.09
C ASP A 146 -1.80 -17.84 -12.41
N ARG A 147 -0.85 -17.47 -13.27
CA ARG A 147 -0.67 -16.10 -13.77
C ARG A 147 -1.40 -15.84 -15.09
N SER A 148 -2.10 -16.85 -15.63
CA SER A 148 -2.87 -16.69 -16.87
C SER A 148 -4.11 -15.84 -16.66
N LYS A 149 -4.61 -15.79 -15.42
CA LYS A 149 -5.80 -15.03 -15.06
C LYS A 149 -5.47 -13.54 -14.88
N PRO A 150 -6.39 -12.64 -15.33
CA PRO A 150 -6.22 -11.21 -15.14
C PRO A 150 -6.32 -10.78 -13.67
N PHE A 151 -6.96 -11.60 -12.83
CA PHE A 151 -7.13 -11.34 -11.41
C PHE A 151 -6.89 -12.62 -10.61
N VAL A 152 -6.15 -12.50 -9.53
CA VAL A 152 -5.84 -13.60 -8.59
C VAL A 152 -6.16 -13.17 -7.17
N PRO A 153 -6.72 -14.04 -6.30
CA PRO A 153 -6.90 -13.69 -4.89
C PRO A 153 -5.57 -13.37 -4.22
N LEU A 154 -5.57 -12.45 -3.26
CA LEU A 154 -4.43 -12.13 -2.40
C LEU A 154 -4.84 -12.21 -0.93
N ASP A 155 -3.91 -12.64 -0.08
CA ASP A 155 -4.08 -12.58 1.38
C ASP A 155 -3.59 -11.25 1.93
N SER A 156 -2.60 -10.65 1.27
CA SER A 156 -2.00 -9.37 1.60
C SER A 156 -1.70 -8.54 0.36
N VAL A 157 -1.67 -7.22 0.54
CA VAL A 157 -1.37 -6.24 -0.51
C VAL A 157 -0.26 -5.30 -0.06
N GLY A 158 0.42 -4.70 -1.03
CA GLY A 158 1.33 -3.59 -0.86
C GLY A 158 0.70 -2.23 -1.11
N GLY A 159 1.58 -1.23 -1.22
CA GLY A 159 1.22 0.19 -1.27
C GLY A 159 1.77 0.93 -2.47
N THR A 160 2.56 0.26 -3.32
CA THR A 160 3.16 0.88 -4.51
C THR A 160 2.10 1.45 -5.46
N MET A 161 1.06 0.67 -5.73
CA MET A 161 -0.23 1.16 -6.22
C MET A 161 -1.34 0.28 -5.66
N LEU A 162 -2.38 0.89 -5.09
CA LEU A 162 -3.48 0.15 -4.47
C LEU A 162 -4.80 0.83 -4.79
N TYR A 163 -5.68 0.12 -5.49
CA TYR A 163 -7.06 0.54 -5.69
C TYR A 163 -7.96 -0.05 -4.60
N VAL A 164 -8.87 0.77 -4.08
CA VAL A 164 -9.86 0.41 -3.06
C VAL A 164 -11.18 1.09 -3.41
N ARG A 165 -12.31 0.38 -3.38
CA ARG A 165 -13.63 1.04 -3.48
C ARG A 165 -13.81 2.01 -2.31
N ALA A 166 -14.27 3.23 -2.58
CA ALA A 166 -14.34 4.28 -1.56
C ALA A 166 -15.19 3.88 -0.34
N ASP A 167 -16.27 3.12 -0.55
CA ASP A 167 -17.14 2.66 0.55
C ASP A 167 -16.45 1.75 1.56
N ILE A 168 -15.39 1.04 1.15
CA ILE A 168 -14.58 0.22 2.05
C ILE A 168 -13.88 1.12 3.07
N HIS A 169 -13.30 2.23 2.60
CA HIS A 169 -12.73 3.26 3.46
C HIS A 169 -13.80 3.94 4.34
N ARG A 170 -14.99 4.23 3.80
CA ARG A 170 -16.11 4.80 4.58
C ARG A 170 -16.59 3.88 5.70
N GLN A 171 -16.46 2.57 5.53
CA GLN A 171 -16.79 1.58 6.55
C GLN A 171 -15.67 1.37 7.59
N GLY A 172 -14.64 2.23 7.59
CA GLY A 172 -13.58 2.22 8.60
C GLY A 172 -12.38 1.34 8.27
N VAL A 173 -12.32 0.75 7.06
CA VAL A 173 -11.11 0.07 6.60
C VAL A 173 -10.06 1.11 6.24
N LEU A 174 -9.15 1.38 7.16
CA LEU A 174 -8.06 2.36 7.01
C LEU A 174 -6.70 1.66 7.07
N PHE A 175 -5.61 2.41 6.96
CA PHE A 175 -4.26 1.89 7.21
C PHE A 175 -3.99 1.91 8.72
N PRO A 176 -3.91 0.77 9.42
CA PRO A 176 -3.69 0.80 10.87
C PRO A 176 -2.34 1.42 11.21
N VAL A 177 -2.35 2.31 12.20
CA VAL A 177 -1.15 3.06 12.65
C VAL A 177 -0.34 2.29 13.69
N HIS A 178 -0.86 1.16 14.16
CA HIS A 178 -0.22 0.24 15.09
C HIS A 178 -0.45 -1.19 14.59
N TYR A 179 0.25 -2.15 15.19
CA TYR A 179 0.05 -3.57 14.86
C TYR A 179 -1.30 -4.06 15.36
N VAL A 180 -2.24 -4.39 14.47
CA VAL A 180 -3.58 -4.85 14.91
C VAL A 180 -3.58 -6.29 15.44
N ILE A 181 -2.56 -7.08 15.12
CA ILE A 181 -2.52 -8.51 15.48
C ILE A 181 -1.75 -8.69 16.78
N GLY A 182 -2.42 -9.30 17.75
CA GLY A 182 -1.89 -9.50 19.10
C GLY A 182 -1.85 -8.22 19.95
N SER A 183 -2.54 -7.16 19.51
CA SER A 183 -2.72 -5.95 20.33
C SER A 183 -3.70 -6.20 21.47
N GLU A 184 -3.35 -5.63 22.63
CA GLU A 184 -4.14 -5.64 23.86
C GLU A 184 -4.21 -4.20 24.40
N TRP A 185 -5.07 -3.94 25.39
CA TRP A 185 -5.28 -2.60 25.95
C TRP A 185 -4.00 -1.88 26.41
N GLY A 186 -3.04 -2.61 26.98
CA GLY A 186 -1.79 -2.05 27.51
C GLY A 186 -0.55 -2.35 26.66
N ARG A 187 -0.68 -3.08 25.54
CA ARG A 187 0.46 -3.58 24.79
C ARG A 187 0.18 -3.62 23.30
N GLU A 188 1.04 -2.98 22.52
CA GLU A 188 1.00 -3.08 21.07
C GLU A 188 1.30 -4.51 20.61
N GLY A 189 0.57 -4.93 19.58
CA GLY A 189 0.76 -6.20 18.90
C GLY A 189 2.07 -6.30 18.12
N TYR A 190 2.12 -7.24 17.18
CA TYR A 190 3.36 -7.62 16.52
C TYR A 190 3.27 -7.77 14.99
N ASP A 191 2.07 -7.68 14.41
CA ASP A 191 1.84 -7.81 12.96
C ASP A 191 0.60 -7.02 12.52
N GLY A 192 0.43 -6.80 11.22
CA GLY A 192 -0.73 -6.14 10.63
C GLY A 192 -0.72 -4.62 10.83
N ILE A 193 0.31 -3.95 10.32
CA ILE A 193 0.37 -2.49 10.27
C ILE A 193 0.20 -2.00 8.83
N GLU A 194 -0.30 -0.78 8.64
CA GLU A 194 -0.40 -0.12 7.34
C GLU A 194 -1.17 -0.96 6.30
N THR A 195 -0.59 -1.32 5.15
CA THR A 195 -1.25 -2.06 4.06
C THR A 195 -1.66 -3.48 4.46
N GLU A 196 -0.82 -4.17 5.22
CA GLU A 196 -1.12 -5.52 5.71
C GLU A 196 -2.21 -5.50 6.79
N GLY A 197 -2.23 -4.44 7.61
CA GLY A 197 -3.29 -4.19 8.57
C GLY A 197 -4.62 -3.87 7.90
N LEU A 198 -4.59 -3.08 6.81
CA LEU A 198 -5.77 -2.80 5.98
C LEU A 198 -6.38 -4.11 5.45
N CYS A 199 -5.55 -5.00 4.89
CA CYS A 199 -6.01 -6.32 4.42
C CYS A 199 -6.64 -7.17 5.53
N TYR A 200 -6.03 -7.15 6.71
CA TYR A 200 -6.53 -7.89 7.86
C TYR A 200 -7.91 -7.38 8.27
N THR A 201 -8.11 -6.07 8.41
CA THR A 201 -9.41 -5.49 8.74
C THR A 201 -10.44 -5.74 7.63
N ALA A 202 -10.06 -5.54 6.36
CA ALA A 202 -10.92 -5.75 5.21
C ALA A 202 -11.48 -7.19 5.15
N HIS A 203 -10.66 -8.18 5.52
CA HIS A 203 -11.07 -9.59 5.55
C HIS A 203 -12.27 -9.84 6.48
N PHE A 204 -12.25 -9.29 7.70
CA PHE A 204 -13.34 -9.49 8.68
C PHE A 204 -14.64 -8.81 8.27
N LEU A 205 -14.56 -7.79 7.41
CA LEU A 205 -15.74 -7.14 6.83
C LEU A 205 -16.21 -7.80 5.52
N GLY A 206 -15.61 -8.94 5.13
CA GLY A 206 -15.99 -9.70 3.94
C GLY A 206 -15.38 -9.21 2.63
N TYR A 207 -14.48 -8.22 2.65
CA TYR A 207 -13.83 -7.70 1.45
C TYR A 207 -12.67 -8.57 0.97
N LYS A 208 -12.61 -8.75 -0.35
CA LYS A 208 -11.64 -9.59 -1.04
C LYS A 208 -10.54 -8.74 -1.68
N ARG A 209 -9.29 -9.20 -1.53
CA ARG A 209 -8.12 -8.56 -2.13
C ARG A 209 -7.70 -9.33 -3.36
N TRP A 210 -7.28 -8.62 -4.38
CA TRP A 210 -6.98 -9.19 -5.68
C TRP A 210 -5.69 -8.61 -6.26
N GLY A 211 -4.87 -9.47 -6.83
CA GLY A 211 -3.69 -9.10 -7.59
C GLY A 211 -3.98 -9.09 -9.09
N MET A 212 -3.29 -8.22 -9.82
CA MET A 212 -3.35 -8.11 -11.28
C MET A 212 -1.99 -8.47 -11.89
N PRO A 213 -1.64 -9.78 -12.00
CA PRO A 213 -0.28 -10.23 -12.35
C PRO A 213 0.15 -9.90 -13.79
N LEU A 214 -0.82 -9.56 -14.66
CA LEU A 214 -0.60 -9.20 -16.06
C LEU A 214 -0.53 -7.67 -16.26
N ASP A 215 -0.87 -6.88 -15.23
CA ASP A 215 -0.86 -5.43 -15.28
C ASP A 215 0.34 -4.92 -14.49
N ILE A 216 1.30 -4.35 -15.22
CA ILE A 216 2.62 -4.02 -14.66
C ILE A 216 2.77 -2.51 -14.53
N ILE A 217 3.11 -2.06 -13.32
CA ILE A 217 3.59 -0.69 -13.07
C ILE A 217 5.11 -0.71 -12.82
N ARG A 218 5.77 0.42 -13.08
CA ARG A 218 7.22 0.53 -12.94
C ARG A 218 7.58 1.43 -11.79
N HIS A 219 8.43 0.93 -10.90
CA HIS A 219 9.11 1.72 -9.89
C HIS A 219 10.41 2.29 -10.46
N VAL A 220 10.83 3.45 -9.96
CA VAL A 220 12.12 4.06 -10.31
C VAL A 220 13.29 3.08 -10.06
N THR A 221 14.27 3.13 -10.97
CA THR A 221 15.49 2.31 -10.92
C THR A 221 16.32 2.58 -9.67
#